data_AF-A0A1Y4QSR2-F1
#
_entry.id   AF-A0A1Y4QSR2-F1
#
_cell.length_a   1.000
_cell.length_b   1.000
_cell.length_c   1.000
_cell.angle_alpha   90.00
_cell.angle_beta   90.00
_cell.angle_gamma   90.00
#
_symmetry.space_group_name_H-M   'P 1'
#
loop_
_entity.id
_entity.type
_entity.pdbx_description
1 polymer ?
#
loop_
_entity_poly.entity_id
_entity_poly.type
_entity_poly.pdbx_seq_one_letter_code
_entity_poly.pdbx_strand_id
1 'polypeptide(L)'
;MTSYEFEKIAKNAVIDVMKEKHNIELTIEELDFVWFAHELGYKKCTLYAKALGHYYPEVTYNRDKDELYVDIYLKQSNTCIKSKDFKMEV
;
A
#
# COMPACT_ATOMS: atom_id res chain seq x y z
N MET A 1 -3.62 16.65 -7.89
CA MET A 1 -2.60 15.82 -7.23
C MET A 1 -1.81 15.02 -8.27
N THR A 2 -0.50 15.24 -8.38
CA THR A 2 0.43 14.43 -9.20
C THR A 2 0.68 13.07 -8.55
N SER A 3 1.28 12.10 -9.26
CA SER A 3 1.57 10.78 -8.68
C SER A 3 2.63 10.84 -7.59
N TYR A 4 3.60 11.74 -7.73
CA TYR A 4 4.63 11.99 -6.72
C TYR A 4 4.04 12.61 -5.43
N GLU A 5 3.12 13.57 -5.58
CA GLU A 5 2.38 14.13 -4.43
C GLU A 5 1.58 13.04 -3.72
N PHE A 6 0.87 12.20 -4.49
CA PHE A 6 0.10 11.09 -3.94
C PHE A 6 0.98 10.10 -3.19
N GLU A 7 2.14 9.73 -3.72
CA GLU A 7 3.07 8.81 -3.04
C GLU A 7 3.46 9.33 -1.65
N LYS A 8 3.88 10.59 -1.55
CA LYS A 8 4.25 11.19 -0.28
C LYS A 8 3.08 11.24 0.70
N ILE A 9 1.90 11.66 0.23
CA ILE A 9 0.69 11.73 1.05
C ILE A 9 0.30 10.34 1.56
N ALA A 10 0.31 9.34 0.68
CA ALA A 10 -0.02 7.96 1.03
C ALA A 10 0.95 7.36 2.05
N LYS A 11 2.27 7.55 1.86
CA LYS A 11 3.28 7.08 2.80
C LYS A 11 3.12 7.72 4.18
N ASN A 12 2.94 9.04 4.24
CA ASN A 12 2.71 9.73 5.52
C ASN A 12 1.43 9.24 6.21
N ALA A 13 0.33 9.06 5.47
CA ALA A 13 -0.91 8.55 6.04
C ALA A 13 -0.75 7.14 6.63
N VAL A 14 0.03 6.27 5.99
CA VAL A 14 0.34 4.95 6.56
C VAL A 14 1.22 5.06 7.80
N ILE A 15 2.25 5.91 7.80
CA ILE A 15 3.10 6.14 8.97
C ILE A 15 2.25 6.56 10.18
N ASP A 16 1.36 7.54 9.99
CA ASP A 16 0.48 8.05 11.04
C ASP A 16 -0.46 6.95 11.56
N VAL A 17 -1.16 6.25 10.66
CA VAL A 17 -2.09 5.17 11.05
C VAL A 17 -1.38 4.03 11.79
N MET A 18 -0.20 3.62 11.32
CA MET A 18 0.55 2.53 11.93
C MET A 18 1.16 2.92 13.28
N LYS A 19 1.59 4.17 13.43
CA LYS A 19 2.04 4.69 14.72
C LYS A 19 0.89 4.76 15.72
N GLU A 20 -0.24 5.36 15.34
CA GLU A 20 -1.38 5.60 16.24
C GLU A 20 -2.12 4.32 16.63
N LYS A 21 -2.38 3.42 15.66
CA LYS A 21 -3.24 2.25 15.89
C LYS A 21 -2.48 0.97 16.20
N HIS A 22 -1.21 0.88 15.79
CA HIS A 22 -0.43 -0.35 15.88
C HIS A 22 0.91 -0.16 16.61
N ASN A 23 1.26 1.08 17.02
CA ASN A 23 2.52 1.42 17.67
C ASN A 23 3.76 0.93 16.88
N ILE A 24 3.69 1.05 15.55
CA ILE A 24 4.79 0.75 14.63
C ILE A 24 5.31 2.09 14.08
N GLU A 25 6.57 2.40 14.37
CA GLU A 25 7.25 3.57 13.82
C GLU A 25 7.91 3.22 12.48
N LEU A 26 7.76 4.10 11.50
CA LEU A 26 8.22 3.94 10.13
C LEU A 26 8.74 5.28 9.60
N THR A 27 9.68 5.23 8.67
CA THR A 27 10.05 6.38 7.83
C THR A 27 9.53 6.22 6.40
N ILE A 28 9.52 7.32 5.64
CA ILE A 28 9.07 7.32 4.23
C ILE A 28 9.94 6.38 3.38
N GLU A 29 11.23 6.28 3.69
CA GLU A 29 12.22 5.46 2.99
C GLU A 29 12.06 3.97 3.26
N GLU A 30 11.45 3.59 4.39
CA GLU A 30 11.18 2.18 4.72
C GLU A 30 9.96 1.64 3.97
N LEU A 31 9.15 2.51 3.37
CA LEU A 31 7.92 2.18 2.67
C LEU A 31 8.12 2.10 1.15
N ASP A 32 7.83 0.93 0.59
CA ASP A 32 7.88 0.64 -0.83
C ASP A 32 6.46 0.58 -1.44
N PHE A 33 6.30 1.18 -2.62
CA PHE A 33 5.12 0.98 -3.46
C PHE A 33 5.15 -0.41 -4.09
N VAL A 34 4.19 -1.25 -3.73
CA VAL A 34 4.07 -2.60 -4.33
C VAL A 34 3.21 -2.55 -5.59
N TRP A 35 2.12 -1.78 -5.54
CA TRP A 35 1.23 -1.57 -6.68
C TRP A 35 0.66 -0.16 -6.63
N PHE A 36 0.39 0.40 -7.82
CA PHE A 36 -0.23 1.69 -7.99
C PHE A 36 -1.16 1.68 -9.20
N ALA A 37 -2.35 2.25 -9.04
CA ALA A 37 -3.27 2.55 -10.12
C ALA A 37 -3.81 3.97 -10.04
N HIS A 38 -4.12 4.51 -11.21
CA HIS A 38 -4.77 5.80 -11.37
C HIS A 38 -5.84 5.67 -12.44
N GLU A 39 -7.11 5.75 -12.02
CA GLU A 39 -8.25 5.62 -12.94
C GLU A 39 -9.36 6.59 -12.58
N LEU A 40 -9.92 7.28 -13.58
CA LEU A 40 -11.08 8.19 -13.45
C LEU A 40 -10.99 9.20 -12.28
N GLY A 41 -9.78 9.62 -11.90
CA GLY A 41 -9.55 10.54 -10.78
C GLY A 41 -9.29 9.89 -9.43
N TYR A 42 -9.38 8.57 -9.32
CA TYR A 42 -8.97 7.80 -8.15
C TYR A 42 -7.49 7.48 -8.24
N LYS A 43 -6.81 7.50 -7.09
CA LYS A 43 -5.46 6.94 -6.96
C LYS A 43 -5.46 5.91 -5.87
N LYS A 44 -4.85 4.76 -6.14
CA LYS A 44 -4.81 3.66 -5.21
C LYS A 44 -3.43 3.02 -5.21
N CYS A 45 -2.90 2.72 -4.03
CA CYS A 45 -1.64 1.99 -3.91
C CYS A 45 -1.66 1.03 -2.74
N THR A 46 -0.85 -0.03 -2.85
CA THR A 46 -0.48 -0.86 -1.71
C THR A 46 0.97 -0.61 -1.33
N LEU A 47 1.21 -0.61 -0.03
CA LEU A 47 2.49 -0.27 0.57
C LEU A 47 3.06 -1.47 1.33
N TYR A 48 4.38 -1.59 1.33
CA TYR A 48 5.10 -2.61 2.08
C TYR A 48 6.29 -2.00 2.79
N ALA A 49 6.59 -2.51 3.99
CA ALA A 49 7.81 -2.27 4.71
C ALA A 49 8.09 -3.51 5.56
N LYS A 50 9.37 -3.83 5.78
CA LYS A 50 9.74 -4.96 6.62
C LYS A 50 9.19 -4.84 8.05
N ALA A 51 9.17 -3.63 8.60
CA ALA A 51 8.70 -3.35 9.96
C ALA A 51 7.18 -3.51 10.13
N LEU A 52 6.39 -3.54 9.04
CA LEU A 52 4.95 -3.81 9.09
C LEU A 52 4.61 -5.27 9.42
N GLY A 53 5.57 -6.19 9.31
CA GLY A 53 5.34 -7.60 9.59
C GLY A 53 4.25 -8.21 8.71
N HIS A 54 3.07 -8.47 9.29
CA HIS A 54 1.91 -9.02 8.59
C HIS A 54 0.88 -7.96 8.17
N TYR A 55 1.05 -6.70 8.55
CA TYR A 55 0.17 -5.63 8.10
C TYR A 55 0.46 -5.28 6.63
N TYR A 56 -0.60 -5.14 5.84
CA TYR A 56 -0.52 -4.78 4.43
C TYR A 56 -1.44 -3.60 4.14
N PRO A 57 -0.91 -2.36 4.21
CA PRO A 57 -1.67 -1.15 4.00
C PRO A 57 -2.03 -0.92 2.53
N GLU A 58 -3.23 -0.41 2.32
CA GLU A 58 -3.73 0.08 1.05
C GLU A 58 -4.26 1.50 1.24
N VAL A 59 -3.91 2.41 0.33
CA VAL A 59 -4.33 3.80 0.37
C VAL A 59 -5.13 4.11 -0.87
N THR A 60 -6.30 4.73 -0.69
CA THR A 60 -7.19 5.17 -1.77
C THR A 60 -7.49 6.66 -1.64
N TYR A 61 -7.15 7.46 -2.65
CA TYR A 61 -7.58 8.85 -2.79
C TYR A 61 -8.77 8.94 -3.74
N ASN A 62 -9.85 9.55 -3.27
CA ASN A 62 -11.04 9.88 -4.04
C ASN A 62 -11.05 11.38 -4.35
N ARG A 63 -10.79 11.76 -5.61
CA ARG A 63 -10.78 13.17 -6.04
C ARG A 63 -12.15 13.85 -5.94
N ASP A 64 -13.24 13.13 -6.19
CA ASP A 64 -14.57 13.73 -6.24
C ASP A 64 -15.02 14.20 -4.84
N LYS A 65 -14.54 13.51 -3.80
CA LYS A 65 -14.77 13.88 -2.39
C LYS A 65 -13.59 14.59 -1.73
N ASP A 66 -12.44 14.61 -2.39
CA ASP A 66 -11.16 15.04 -1.83
C ASP A 66 -10.78 14.34 -0.51
N GLU A 67 -10.95 13.01 -0.48
CA GLU A 67 -10.75 12.18 0.72
C GLU A 67 -9.69 11.10 0.49
N LEU A 68 -8.95 10.77 1.57
CA LEU A 68 -7.97 9.69 1.60
C LEU A 68 -8.43 8.60 2.59
N TYR A 69 -8.39 7.35 2.15
CA TYR A 69 -8.77 6.18 2.93
C TYR A 69 -7.56 5.27 3.09
N VAL A 70 -7.36 4.73 4.29
CA VAL A 70 -6.28 3.78 4.60
C VAL A 70 -6.91 2.49 5.12
N ASP A 71 -6.84 1.45 4.31
CA ASP A 71 -7.27 0.10 4.66
C ASP A 71 -6.06 -0.71 5.15
N ILE A 72 -6.22 -1.42 6.26
CA ILE A 72 -5.15 -2.26 6.84
C ILE A 72 -5.57 -3.72 6.75
N TYR A 73 -4.94 -4.47 5.85
CA TYR A 73 -5.15 -5.92 5.73
C TYR A 73 -4.11 -6.71 6.52
N LEU A 74 -4.42 -7.99 6.79
CA LEU A 74 -3.47 -8.95 7.36
C LEU A 74 -3.04 -9.95 6.28
N LYS A 75 -1.76 -9.92 5.93
CA LYS A 75 -1.15 -10.85 4.97
C LYS A 75 -1.08 -12.24 5.58
N GLN A 76 -1.88 -13.16 5.05
CA GLN A 76 -1.94 -14.54 5.58
C GLN A 76 -0.75 -15.41 5.17
N SER A 77 -0.25 -15.29 3.93
CA SER A 77 0.86 -16.11 3.44
C SER A 77 1.66 -15.44 2.32
N ASN A 78 2.88 -15.93 2.08
CA ASN A 78 3.72 -15.58 0.93
C ASN A 78 4.27 -16.84 0.27
N THR A 79 3.61 -17.36 -0.76
CA THR A 79 4.07 -18.57 -1.44
C THR A 79 4.86 -18.21 -2.69
N CYS A 80 6.13 -18.61 -2.74
CA CYS A 80 6.94 -18.47 -3.94
C CYS A 80 6.59 -19.60 -4.92
N ILE A 81 6.07 -19.24 -6.09
CA ILE A 81 5.89 -20.16 -7.22
C ILE A 81 7.03 -19.94 -8.19
N LYS A 82 7.80 -21.00 -8.48
CA LYS A 82 8.92 -20.91 -9.42
C LYS A 82 8.40 -21.02 -10.85
N SER A 83 9.11 -20.40 -11.80
CA SER A 83 8.71 -20.37 -13.22
C SER A 83 8.46 -21.76 -13.81
N LYS A 84 9.25 -22.76 -13.41
CA LYS A 84 9.08 -24.16 -13.82
C LYS A 84 7.75 -24.81 -13.36
N ASP A 85 7.09 -24.23 -12.36
CA ASP A 85 5.86 -24.75 -11.75
C ASP A 85 4.62 -23.94 -12.22
N PHE A 86 4.79 -23.01 -13.16
CA PHE A 86 3.68 -22.24 -13.75
C PHE A 86 2.75 -23.16 -14.54
N LYS A 87 1.44 -23.01 -14.32
CA LYS A 87 0.40 -23.72 -15.08
C LYS A 87 -0.28 -22.71 -16.00
N MET A 88 -0.34 -23.02 -17.29
CA MET A 88 -1.08 -22.22 -18.27
C MET A 88 -2.45 -22.86 -18.50
N GLU A 89 -3.48 -22.03 -18.66
CA GLU A 89 -4.76 -22.49 -19.21
C GLU A 89 -4.54 -23.00 -20.63
N VAL A 90 -5.22 -24.11 -20.98
CA VAL A 90 -5.15 -24.74 -22.30
C VAL A 90 -6.35 -24.31 -23.12
#